data_AF-A0A848F8G8-F1
#
_entry.id   AF-A0A848F8G8-F1
#
_cell.length_a   1.000
_cell.length_b   1.000
_cell.length_c   1.000
_cell.angle_alpha   90.00
_cell.angle_beta   90.00
_cell.angle_gamma   90.00
#
_symmetry.space_group_name_H-M   'P 1'
#
loop_
_entity.id
_entity.type
_entity.pdbx_description
1 polymer ?
#
loop_
_entity_poly.entity_id
_entity_poly.type
_entity_poly.pdbx_seq_one_letter_code
_entity_poly.pdbx_strand_id
1 'polypeptide(L)' 'METISSDGSARLVQVMLRAVSVFESEQAAWAWLQLPNGALSGATPASLLGTVRGTASVLEVLGRIEHGVFS' A
#
# COMPACT_ATOMS: atom_id res chain seq x y z
N MET A 1 -28.82 -3.74 4.57
CA MET A 1 -27.65 -4.63 4.67
C MET A 1 -26.45 -3.79 4.29
N GLU A 2 -25.71 -3.33 5.29
CA GLU A 2 -24.68 -2.30 5.14
C GLU A 2 -23.38 -2.97 4.67
N THR A 3 -22.87 -2.57 3.51
CA THR A 3 -21.66 -3.09 2.87
C THR A 3 -20.40 -2.56 3.56
N ILE A 4 -20.18 -2.93 4.83
CA ILE A 4 -19.05 -2.43 5.62
C ILE A 4 -17.69 -3.05 5.18
N SER A 5 -17.66 -4.09 4.33
CA SER A 5 -16.40 -4.78 3.97
C SER A 5 -15.92 -4.66 2.51
N SER A 6 -16.73 -4.13 1.59
CA SER A 6 -16.39 -4.12 0.16
C SER A 6 -15.34 -3.06 -0.22
N ASP A 7 -15.32 -1.93 0.48
CA ASP A 7 -14.47 -0.78 0.16
C ASP A 7 -13.02 -0.98 0.64
N GLY A 8 -12.83 -1.57 1.84
CA GLY A 8 -11.49 -1.89 2.36
C GLY A 8 -10.79 -3.03 1.60
N SER A 9 -11.55 -4.05 1.20
CA SER A 9 -11.02 -5.16 0.39
C SER A 9 -10.64 -4.70 -1.02
N ALA A 10 -11.43 -3.82 -1.64
CA ALA A 10 -11.09 -3.22 -2.93
C ALA A 10 -9.78 -2.41 -2.88
N ARG A 11 -9.57 -1.61 -1.82
CA ARG A 11 -8.31 -0.85 -1.65
C ARG A 11 -7.11 -1.75 -1.42
N LEU A 12 -7.27 -2.84 -0.66
CA LEU A 12 -6.20 -3.83 -0.50
C LEU A 12 -5.80 -4.44 -1.84
N VAL A 13 -6.77 -4.86 -2.65
CA VAL A 13 -6.51 -5.42 -3.98
C VAL A 13 -5.81 -4.40 -4.87
N GLN A 14 -6.28 -3.15 -4.90
CA GLN A 14 -5.65 -2.08 -5.68
C GLN A 14 -4.18 -1.87 -5.28
N VAL A 15 -3.90 -1.76 -3.98
CA VAL A 15 -2.54 -1.53 -3.46
C VAL A 15 -1.65 -2.75 -3.71
N MET A 16 -2.18 -3.96 -3.53
CA MET A 16 -1.46 -5.21 -3.84
C MET A 16 -1.04 -5.26 -5.31
N LEU A 17 -1.96 -5.03 -6.24
CA LEU A 17 -1.65 -5.04 -7.68
C LEU A 17 -0.59 -4.00 -8.02
N ARG A 18 -0.69 -2.80 -7.44
CA ARG A 18 0.32 -1.76 -7.63
C ARG A 18 1.68 -2.17 -7.07
N ALA A 19 1.72 -2.71 -5.85
CA ALA A 19 2.96 -3.14 -5.22
C ALA A 19 3.62 -4.29 -5.99
N VAL A 20 2.86 -5.26 -6.50
CA VAL A 20 3.37 -6.33 -7.36
C VAL A 20 3.98 -5.76 -8.64
N SER A 21 3.36 -4.75 -9.25
CA SER A 21 3.93 -4.07 -10.42
C SER A 21 5.24 -3.34 -10.12
N VAL A 22 5.42 -2.80 -8.91
CA VAL A 22 6.64 -2.06 -8.52
C VAL A 22 7.77 -3.01 -8.12
N PHE A 23 7.46 -4.08 -7.39
CA PHE A 23 8.46 -5.02 -6.87
C PHE A 23 8.67 -6.24 -7.77
N GLU A 24 7.86 -6.39 -8.82
CA GLU A 24 7.84 -7.53 -9.75
C GLU A 24 7.74 -8.89 -9.02
N SER A 25 7.18 -8.89 -7.81
CA SER A 25 7.11 -10.05 -6.93
C SER A 25 5.99 -9.91 -5.91
N GLU A 26 5.08 -10.88 -5.90
CA GLU A 26 4.00 -10.97 -4.90
C GLU A 26 4.52 -11.11 -3.48
N GLN A 27 5.59 -11.88 -3.30
CA GLN A 27 6.19 -12.10 -1.98
C GLN A 27 6.83 -10.81 -1.45
N ALA A 28 7.54 -10.06 -2.30
CA ALA A 28 8.13 -8.79 -1.92
C ALA A 28 7.05 -7.73 -1.65
N ALA A 29 6.01 -7.66 -2.49
CA ALA A 29 4.87 -6.77 -2.29
C ALA A 29 4.16 -7.04 -0.95
N TRP A 30 3.88 -8.31 -0.65
CA TRP A 30 3.25 -8.70 0.60
C TRP A 30 4.14 -8.37 1.80
N ALA A 31 5.43 -8.69 1.74
CA ALA A 31 6.38 -8.37 2.80
C ALA A 31 6.44 -6.85 3.06
N TRP A 32 6.53 -6.04 2.01
CA TRP A 32 6.57 -4.58 2.10
C TRP A 32 5.32 -4.01 2.78
N LEU A 33 4.13 -4.54 2.49
CA LEU A 33 2.87 -4.12 3.12
C LEU A 33 2.80 -4.38 4.62
N GLN A 34 3.53 -5.38 5.12
CA GLN A 34 3.54 -5.79 6.52
C GLN A 34 4.66 -5.13 7.33
N LEU A 35 5.64 -4.51 6.66
CA LEU A 35 6.79 -3.90 7.32
C LEU A 35 6.55 -2.41 7.61
N PRO A 36 7.06 -1.88 8.74
CA PRO A 36 7.09 -0.45 9.00
C PRO A 36 7.81 0.30 7.88
N ASN A 37 7.19 1.36 7.37
CA ASN A 37 7.77 2.18 6.31
C ASN A 37 8.08 3.58 6.81
N GLY A 38 9.35 4.00 6.72
CA GLY A 38 9.80 5.32 7.18
C GLY A 38 9.10 6.48 6.47
N ALA A 39 8.79 6.35 5.17
CA ALA A 39 8.04 7.36 4.41
C ALA A 39 6.58 7.48 4.87
N LEU A 40 6.07 6.49 5.60
CA LEU A 40 4.74 6.46 6.20
C LEU A 40 4.79 6.72 7.71
N SER A 41 5.79 7.47 8.18
CA SER A 41 5.99 7.78 9.61
C SER A 41 6.11 6.53 10.50
N GLY A 42 6.63 5.42 9.95
CA GLY A 42 6.81 4.16 10.66
C GLY A 42 5.56 3.26 10.68
N ALA A 43 4.44 3.68 10.10
CA ALA A 43 3.28 2.82 9.94
C ALA A 43 3.54 1.71 8.90
N THR A 44 2.85 0.58 9.04
CA THR A 44 2.81 -0.43 7.98
C THR A 44 1.84 0.02 6.89
N PRO A 45 2.16 -0.17 5.60
CA PRO A 45 1.25 0.21 4.52
C PRO A 45 -0.14 -0.42 4.66
N ALA A 46 -0.23 -1.68 5.12
CA ALA A 46 -1.50 -2.38 5.32
C ALA A 46 -2.41 -1.69 6.36
N SER A 47 -1.84 -1.15 7.45
CA SER A 47 -2.61 -0.47 8.50
C SER A 47 -3.30 0.82 8.02
N LEU A 48 -2.75 1.46 6.97
CA LEU A 48 -3.27 2.71 6.44
C LEU A 48 -4.43 2.52 5.46
N LEU A 49 -4.68 1.29 4.99
CA LEU A 49 -5.70 0.99 3.97
C LEU A 49 -7.14 1.08 4.50
N GLY A 50 -7.32 1.31 5.81
CA GLY A 50 -8.62 1.59 6.40
C GLY A 50 -9.24 2.93 5.95
N THR A 51 -8.45 3.82 5.33
CA THR A 51 -8.93 5.14 4.91
C THR A 51 -8.45 5.51 3.51
N VAL A 52 -9.23 6.33 2.80
CA VAL A 52 -8.87 6.84 1.47
C VAL A 52 -7.55 7.62 1.51
N ARG A 53 -7.34 8.45 2.55
CA ARG A 53 -6.10 9.22 2.73
C ARG A 53 -4.90 8.32 2.93
N GLY A 54 -5.01 7.31 3.80
CA GLY A 54 -3.93 6.37 4.04
C GLY A 54 -3.57 5.56 2.80
N THR A 55 -4.57 5.11 2.03
CA THR A 55 -4.34 4.45 0.73
C THR A 55 -3.65 5.37 -0.27
N ALA A 56 -4.03 6.64 -0.37
CA ALA A 56 -3.35 7.60 -1.24
C ALA A 56 -1.87 7.76 -0.88
N SER A 57 -1.54 7.86 0.42
CA SER A 57 -0.15 7.93 0.89
C SER A 57 0.65 6.67 0.53
N VAL A 58 0.05 5.48 0.67
CA VAL A 58 0.71 4.23 0.30
C VAL A 58 1.02 4.17 -1.21
N LEU A 59 0.07 4.61 -2.05
CA LEU A 59 0.25 4.66 -3.51
C LEU A 59 1.32 5.67 -3.92
N GLU A 60 1.41 6.81 -3.24
CA GLU A 60 2.46 7.81 -3.47
C GLU A 60 3.85 7.22 -3.18
N VAL A 61 4.02 6.53 -2.05
CA VAL A 61 5.29 5.87 -1.71
C VAL A 61 5.66 4.82 -2.75
N LEU A 62 4.70 4.00 -3.21
CA LEU A 62 4.94 3.03 -4.28
C LEU A 62 5.39 3.70 -5.59
N GLY A 63 4.78 4.83 -5.96
CA GLY A 63 5.20 5.61 -7.13
C GLY A 63 6.63 6.14 -6.97
N ARG A 64 7.00 6.60 -5.78
CA ARG A 64 8.37 7.07 -5.51
C ARG A 64 9.40 5.93 -5.59
N ILE A 65 9.06 4.74 -5.12
CA ILE A 65 9.92 3.55 -5.22
C ILE A 65 10.17 3.18 -6.68
N GLU A 66 9.12 3.15 -7.51
CA GLU A 66 9.22 2.84 -8.95
C GLU A 66 10.16 3.81 -9.69
N HIS A 67 10.15 5.09 -9.31
CA HIS A 67 11.00 6.11 -9.92
C HIS A 67 12.38 6.24 -9.25
N GLY A 68 12.70 5.44 -8.23
CA GLY A 68 13.97 5.50 -7.51
C GLY A 68 14.17 6.78 -6.68
N VAL A 69 13.09 7.47 -6.31
CA VAL A 69 13.15 8.75 -5.58
C VAL A 69 13.10 8.53 -4.07
N PHE A 70 14.29 8.44 -3.46
CA PHE A 70 14.45 8.43 -2.00
C PHE A 70 14.57 9.88 -1.48
N SER A 71 13.77 10.27 -0.47
CA SER A 71 13.86 11.56 0.23
C SER A 71 14.18 11.33 1.68
#